data_AF-A0A8D0XWJ2-F1
#
_entry.id   AF-A0A8D0XWJ2-F1
#
_cell.length_a   1.000
_cell.length_b   1.000
_cell.length_c   1.000
_cell.angle_alpha   90.00
_cell.angle_beta   90.00
_cell.angle_gamma   90.00
#
_symmetry.space_group_name_H-M   'P 1'
#
loop_
_entity.id
_entity.type
_entity.pdbx_description
1 polymer ?
#
loop_
_entity_poly.entity_id
_entity_poly.type
_entity_poly.pdbx_seq_one_letter_code
_entity_poly.pdbx_strand_id
1 'polypeptide(L)'
;MNQEKVAKLQTQAYKIGGKGTAHRKKVVHRIATAHDKKLQFSLKKLGVNNISGIEAANTFTNQGTVIYFNNTKVQSSLAANTFTITGHAETKQLTEMLPSFLKQLGTDNLTSLRRLAEALPNLTLEAINSRLNDTEEKIIDLEGRIMEITQSEQQTEKQTEKKASCKIYGII
;
A
#
# COMPACT_ATOMS: atom_id res chain seq x y z
N MET A 1 -76.94 -22.32 3.54
CA MET A 1 -75.48 -22.49 3.77
C MET A 1 -75.09 -23.87 3.29
N ASN A 2 -74.23 -23.99 2.28
CA ASN A 2 -73.93 -25.28 1.61
C ASN A 2 -72.79 -26.01 2.34
N GLN A 3 -73.13 -27.06 3.10
CA GLN A 3 -72.25 -27.73 4.05
C GLN A 3 -71.07 -28.45 3.38
N GLU A 4 -71.22 -28.95 2.16
CA GLU A 4 -70.16 -29.69 1.47
C GLU A 4 -68.96 -28.81 1.07
N LYS A 5 -69.22 -27.55 0.70
CA LYS A 5 -68.14 -26.60 0.37
C LYS A 5 -67.34 -26.19 1.62
N VAL A 6 -68.00 -26.10 2.77
CA VAL A 6 -67.35 -25.81 4.06
C VAL A 6 -66.46 -26.98 4.49
N ALA A 7 -66.94 -28.22 4.36
CA ALA A 7 -66.14 -29.41 4.65
C ALA A 7 -64.91 -29.55 3.74
N LYS A 8 -65.06 -29.23 2.44
CA LYS A 8 -63.93 -29.21 1.49
C LYS A 8 -62.91 -28.10 1.81
N LEU A 9 -63.35 -26.95 2.29
CA LEU A 9 -62.45 -25.87 2.73
C LEU A 9 -61.70 -26.23 4.02
N GLN A 10 -62.37 -26.87 4.99
CA GLN A 10 -61.71 -27.34 6.21
C GLN A 10 -60.65 -28.40 5.90
N THR A 11 -60.95 -29.38 5.04
CA THR A 11 -59.98 -30.43 4.66
C THR A 11 -58.81 -29.90 3.82
N GLN A 12 -58.99 -28.86 3.01
CA GLN A 12 -57.89 -28.21 2.28
C GLN A 12 -57.02 -27.32 3.17
N ALA A 13 -57.59 -26.68 4.20
CA ALA A 13 -56.83 -25.88 5.17
C ALA A 13 -55.85 -26.72 6.01
N TYR A 14 -56.10 -28.02 6.20
CA TYR A 14 -55.20 -28.96 6.91
C TYR A 14 -54.01 -29.46 6.07
N LYS A 15 -53.89 -29.09 4.78
CA LYS A 15 -52.77 -29.50 3.92
C LYS A 15 -51.64 -28.46 3.87
N ILE A 16 -51.26 -27.90 5.02
CA ILE A 16 -50.08 -27.06 5.16
C ILE A 16 -49.28 -27.54 6.38
N GLY A 17 -48.32 -28.44 6.16
CA GLY A 17 -47.20 -28.67 7.07
C GLY A 17 -47.45 -29.54 8.30
N GLY A 18 -47.37 -30.88 8.13
CA GLY A 18 -47.28 -31.82 9.25
C GLY A 18 -45.82 -32.09 9.65
N LYS A 19 -45.60 -32.63 10.86
CA LYS A 19 -44.27 -33.08 11.32
C LYS A 19 -43.75 -34.17 10.37
N GLY A 20 -42.69 -33.88 9.60
CA GLY A 20 -42.13 -34.78 8.58
C GLY A 20 -42.47 -34.43 7.14
N THR A 21 -43.34 -33.43 6.87
CA THR A 21 -43.54 -32.94 5.49
C THR A 21 -42.32 -32.15 5.02
N ALA A 22 -41.88 -32.39 3.78
CA ALA A 22 -40.73 -31.70 3.20
C ALA A 22 -40.98 -30.19 3.18
N HIS A 23 -40.25 -29.46 4.01
CA HIS A 23 -40.23 -28.00 3.95
C HIS A 23 -39.60 -27.56 2.64
N ARG A 24 -40.26 -26.67 1.91
CA ARG A 24 -39.64 -25.93 0.81
C ARG A 24 -38.38 -25.26 1.36
N LYS A 25 -37.20 -25.60 0.82
CA LYS A 25 -35.93 -24.93 1.19
C LYS A 25 -36.09 -23.43 0.96
N LYS A 26 -36.07 -22.65 2.04
CA LYS A 26 -35.97 -21.20 1.97
C LYS A 26 -34.59 -20.87 1.42
N VAL A 27 -34.53 -20.37 0.19
CA VAL A 27 -33.31 -19.83 -0.38
C VAL A 27 -32.98 -18.57 0.43
N VAL A 28 -31.96 -18.67 1.27
CA VAL A 28 -31.46 -17.52 2.03
C VAL A 28 -30.62 -16.70 1.07
N HIS A 29 -31.18 -15.60 0.57
CA HIS A 29 -30.39 -14.57 -0.10
C HIS A 29 -29.47 -13.93 0.95
N ARG A 30 -28.18 -14.27 0.92
CA ARG A 30 -27.18 -13.57 1.71
C ARG A 30 -27.08 -12.15 1.19
N ILE A 31 -27.43 -11.20 2.04
CA ILE A 31 -27.22 -9.78 1.80
C ILE A 31 -25.70 -9.51 1.89
N ALA A 32 -25.15 -8.76 0.93
CA ALA A 32 -23.71 -8.53 0.75
C ALA A 32 -23.01 -7.96 2.00
N THR A 33 -23.75 -7.29 2.90
CA THR A 33 -23.23 -6.68 4.14
C THR A 33 -22.69 -7.69 5.16
N ALA A 34 -23.02 -8.98 5.08
CA ALA A 34 -22.48 -10.00 5.97
C ALA A 34 -20.98 -10.33 5.71
N HIS A 35 -20.47 -9.98 4.53
CA HIS A 35 -19.08 -10.26 4.16
C HIS A 35 -18.08 -9.35 4.88
N ASP A 36 -18.44 -8.10 5.15
CA ASP A 36 -17.53 -7.12 5.75
C ASP A 36 -17.14 -7.51 7.18
N LYS A 37 -18.08 -8.01 8.00
CA LYS A 37 -17.77 -8.50 9.35
C LYS A 37 -16.80 -9.68 9.36
N LYS A 38 -16.91 -10.57 8.36
CA LYS A 38 -15.99 -11.71 8.23
C LYS A 38 -14.60 -11.26 7.80
N LEU A 39 -14.53 -10.31 6.86
CA LEU A 39 -13.26 -9.71 6.43
C LEU A 39 -12.56 -9.01 7.60
N GLN A 40 -13.28 -8.19 8.36
CA GLN A 40 -12.74 -7.52 9.56
C GLN A 40 -12.24 -8.52 10.62
N PHE A 41 -12.92 -9.65 10.79
CA PHE A 41 -12.45 -10.70 11.70
C PHE A 41 -11.15 -11.37 11.20
N SER A 42 -11.07 -11.70 9.92
CA SER A 42 -9.86 -12.25 9.30
C SER A 42 -8.67 -11.29 9.41
N LEU A 43 -8.91 -10.00 9.15
CA LEU A 43 -7.92 -8.93 9.28
C LEU A 43 -7.43 -8.85 10.74
N LYS A 44 -8.33 -8.79 11.72
CA LYS A 44 -7.92 -8.80 13.14
C LYS A 44 -7.07 -10.02 13.52
N LYS A 45 -7.35 -11.19 12.95
CA LYS A 45 -6.56 -12.41 13.18
C LYS A 45 -5.14 -12.31 12.61
N LEU A 46 -4.94 -11.56 11.53
CA LEU A 46 -3.62 -11.25 10.96
C LEU A 46 -2.87 -10.15 11.74
N GLY A 47 -3.47 -9.60 12.79
CA GLY A 47 -2.84 -8.56 13.62
C GLY A 47 -2.71 -7.20 12.90
N VAL A 48 -3.53 -6.91 11.89
CA VAL A 48 -3.58 -5.56 11.30
C VAL A 48 -4.23 -4.58 12.27
N ASN A 49 -3.52 -3.47 12.49
CA ASN A 49 -3.93 -2.37 13.36
C ASN A 49 -4.38 -1.18 12.51
N ASN A 50 -5.31 -0.38 13.02
CA ASN A 50 -5.81 0.79 12.30
C ASN A 50 -4.84 1.97 12.44
N ILE A 51 -4.49 2.62 11.34
CA ILE A 51 -3.68 3.84 11.33
C ILE A 51 -4.64 5.04 11.16
N SER A 52 -4.62 5.97 12.10
CA SER A 52 -5.42 7.21 12.05
C SER A 52 -4.63 8.36 11.40
N GLY A 53 -5.35 9.33 10.83
CA GLY A 53 -4.73 10.55 10.27
C GLY A 53 -4.17 10.39 8.85
N ILE A 54 -4.51 9.32 8.15
CA ILE A 54 -4.14 9.17 6.73
C ILE A 54 -5.10 9.97 5.87
N GLU A 55 -4.56 11.00 5.20
CA GLU A 55 -5.33 11.85 4.29
C GLU A 55 -5.47 11.20 2.91
N ALA A 56 -4.42 10.56 2.41
CA ALA A 56 -4.41 9.92 1.10
C ALA A 56 -3.55 8.66 1.08
N ALA A 57 -3.95 7.69 0.25
CA ALA A 57 -3.14 6.54 -0.11
C ALA A 57 -3.08 6.43 -1.64
N ASN A 58 -1.90 6.11 -2.16
CA ASN A 58 -1.65 6.12 -3.59
C ASN A 58 -1.01 4.81 -4.01
N THR A 59 -1.53 4.21 -5.08
CA THR A 59 -0.89 3.07 -5.74
C THR A 59 -0.47 3.50 -7.14
N PHE A 60 0.84 3.58 -7.37
CA PHE A 60 1.41 3.88 -8.68
C PHE A 60 1.49 2.60 -9.49
N THR A 61 0.96 2.63 -10.71
CA THR A 61 1.10 1.52 -11.65
C THR A 61 2.20 1.81 -12.65
N ASN A 62 2.68 0.77 -13.33
CA ASN A 62 3.66 0.90 -14.42
C ASN A 62 3.07 1.52 -15.71
N GLN A 63 1.75 1.70 -15.78
CA GLN A 63 1.06 2.25 -16.96
C GLN A 63 0.96 3.79 -16.94
N GLY A 64 1.60 4.45 -15.97
CA GLY A 64 1.46 5.89 -15.78
C GLY A 64 0.11 6.33 -15.19
N THR A 65 -0.64 5.39 -14.62
CA THR A 65 -1.88 5.66 -13.86
C THR A 65 -1.61 5.57 -12.35
N VAL A 66 -2.41 6.32 -11.59
CA VAL A 66 -2.43 6.26 -10.13
C VAL A 66 -3.82 5.84 -9.68
N ILE A 67 -3.88 4.85 -8.80
CA ILE A 67 -5.10 4.57 -8.03
C ILE A 67 -5.04 5.44 -6.79
N TYR A 68 -5.88 6.48 -6.78
CA TYR A 68 -5.99 7.51 -5.75
C TYR A 68 -7.09 7.16 -4.76
N PHE A 69 -6.76 7.24 -3.47
CA PHE A 69 -7.67 6.99 -2.37
C PHE A 69 -7.74 8.24 -1.48
N ASN A 70 -8.88 8.94 -1.48
CA ASN A 70 -9.08 10.13 -0.64
C ASN A 70 -9.70 9.77 0.73
N ASN A 71 -9.16 10.30 1.82
CA ASN A 71 -9.64 10.13 3.19
C ASN A 71 -9.99 8.67 3.53
N THR A 72 -9.06 7.75 3.28
CA THR A 72 -9.34 6.31 3.41
C THR A 72 -8.95 5.72 4.74
N LYS A 73 -9.62 4.61 5.08
CA LYS A 73 -9.29 3.84 6.26
C LYS A 73 -8.15 2.89 5.90
N VAL A 74 -7.00 3.11 6.52
CA VAL A 74 -5.84 2.24 6.35
C VAL A 74 -5.62 1.43 7.62
N GLN A 75 -5.46 0.13 7.42
CA GLN A 75 -4.99 -0.80 8.45
C GLN A 75 -3.65 -1.37 8.00
N SER A 76 -2.74 -1.59 8.94
CA SER A 76 -1.41 -2.13 8.65
C SER A 76 -0.95 -3.06 9.74
N SER A 77 -0.22 -4.09 9.33
CA SER A 77 0.59 -4.94 10.18
C SER A 77 2.02 -4.82 9.68
N LEU A 78 2.87 -4.13 10.45
CA LEU A 78 4.29 -4.01 10.16
C LEU A 78 4.98 -5.38 10.25
N ALA A 79 4.58 -6.22 11.21
CA ALA A 79 5.13 -7.56 11.37
C ALA A 79 4.86 -8.47 10.16
N ALA A 80 3.72 -8.30 9.50
CA ALA A 80 3.33 -9.09 8.33
C ALA A 80 3.55 -8.34 7.00
N ASN A 81 4.16 -7.14 7.02
CA ASN A 81 4.30 -6.25 5.86
C ASN A 81 3.01 -6.12 5.03
N THR A 82 1.86 -6.10 5.70
CA THR A 82 0.54 -6.14 5.05
C THR A 82 -0.21 -4.85 5.32
N PHE A 83 -0.66 -4.19 4.26
CA PHE A 83 -1.50 -3.01 4.33
C PHE A 83 -2.87 -3.34 3.74
N THR A 84 -3.92 -2.89 4.41
CA THR A 84 -5.31 -3.00 3.95
C THR A 84 -5.87 -1.60 3.84
N ILE A 85 -6.21 -1.21 2.62
CA ILE A 85 -6.78 0.10 2.31
C ILE A 85 -8.27 -0.12 2.02
N THR A 86 -9.14 0.63 2.70
CA THR A 86 -10.59 0.55 2.49
C THR A 86 -11.13 1.96 2.25
N GLY A 87 -11.74 2.15 1.09
CA GLY A 87 -12.33 3.43 0.69
C GLY A 87 -12.65 3.46 -0.81
N HIS A 88 -13.08 4.62 -1.28
CA HIS A 88 -13.32 4.85 -2.70
C HIS A 88 -11.99 4.98 -3.44
N ALA A 89 -11.88 4.27 -4.57
CA ALA A 89 -10.69 4.26 -5.42
C ALA A 89 -11.00 4.99 -6.73
N GLU A 90 -10.19 6.00 -7.06
CA GLU A 90 -10.27 6.72 -8.33
C GLU A 90 -9.01 6.44 -9.13
N THR A 91 -9.15 5.94 -10.36
CA THR A 91 -7.99 5.80 -11.26
C THR A 91 -7.82 7.10 -12.04
N LYS A 92 -6.68 7.75 -11.87
CA LYS A 92 -6.33 9.02 -12.54
C LYS A 92 -5.03 8.87 -13.32
N GLN A 93 -4.86 9.70 -14.34
CA GLN A 93 -3.57 9.81 -15.01
C GLN A 93 -2.57 10.51 -14.08
N LEU A 94 -1.34 10.00 -14.03
CA LEU A 94 -0.30 10.58 -13.17
C LEU A 94 -0.02 12.04 -13.54
N THR A 95 -0.11 12.36 -14.84
CA THR A 95 0.10 13.69 -15.41
C THR A 95 -0.91 14.74 -14.94
N GLU A 96 -2.14 14.34 -14.65
CA GLU A 96 -3.21 15.24 -14.15
C GLU A 96 -3.01 15.64 -12.69
N MET A 97 -2.23 14.86 -11.95
CA MET A 97 -1.95 15.08 -10.53
C MET A 97 -0.55 15.69 -10.30
N LEU A 98 0.15 16.10 -11.37
CA LEU A 98 1.36 16.91 -11.28
C LEU A 98 0.97 18.36 -10.99
N PRO A 99 1.60 19.07 -10.01
CA PRO A 99 2.94 18.87 -9.46
C PRO A 99 3.02 18.23 -8.06
N SER A 100 1.89 18.02 -7.39
CA SER A 100 1.87 17.61 -5.97
C SER A 100 2.46 16.22 -5.74
N PHE A 101 2.30 15.31 -6.70
CA PHE A 101 2.77 13.93 -6.61
C PHE A 101 4.28 13.76 -6.85
N LEU A 102 4.97 14.79 -7.39
CA LEU A 102 6.43 14.75 -7.60
C LEU A 102 7.20 14.52 -6.29
N LYS A 103 6.66 15.00 -5.16
CA LYS A 103 7.29 14.83 -3.85
C LYS A 103 7.18 13.41 -3.30
N GLN A 104 6.18 12.65 -3.75
CA GLN A 104 5.90 11.29 -3.27
C GLN A 104 6.55 10.22 -4.17
N LEU A 105 6.89 10.58 -5.40
CA LEU A 105 7.57 9.70 -6.34
C LEU A 105 9.05 9.55 -5.97
N GLY A 106 9.54 8.31 -6.03
CA GLY A 106 10.97 8.00 -6.00
C GLY A 106 11.64 8.25 -7.35
N THR A 107 12.97 8.29 -7.35
CA THR A 107 13.83 8.52 -8.54
C THR A 107 13.51 7.59 -9.70
N ASP A 108 13.27 6.31 -9.42
CA ASP A 108 13.03 5.29 -10.44
C ASP A 108 11.72 5.56 -11.20
N ASN A 109 10.71 6.02 -10.49
CA ASN A 109 9.42 6.37 -11.06
C ASN A 109 9.48 7.72 -11.78
N LEU A 110 10.33 8.66 -11.33
CA LEU A 110 10.54 9.94 -11.99
C LEU A 110 11.20 9.79 -13.36
N THR A 111 12.12 8.85 -13.53
CA THR A 111 12.73 8.56 -14.85
C THR A 111 11.69 8.03 -15.83
N SER A 112 10.84 7.11 -15.37
CA SER A 112 9.72 6.58 -16.16
C SER A 112 8.71 7.68 -16.52
N LEU A 113 8.44 8.57 -15.56
CA LEU A 113 7.57 9.72 -15.76
C LEU A 113 8.17 10.74 -16.72
N ARG A 114 9.48 11.02 -16.65
CA ARG A 114 10.18 11.90 -17.59
C ARG A 114 10.02 11.40 -19.03
N ARG A 115 10.20 10.11 -19.26
CA ARG A 115 9.98 9.49 -20.58
C ARG A 115 8.53 9.64 -21.08
N LEU A 116 7.55 9.64 -20.17
CA LEU A 116 6.13 9.87 -20.50
C LEU A 116 5.82 11.37 -20.66
N ALA A 117 6.52 12.23 -19.93
CA ALA A 117 6.33 13.68 -19.90
C ALA A 117 7.05 14.42 -21.03
N GLU A 118 8.05 13.82 -21.69
CA GLU A 118 8.68 14.37 -22.90
C GLU A 118 7.68 14.65 -24.04
N ALA A 119 6.48 14.04 -23.98
CA ALA A 119 5.37 14.33 -24.89
C ALA A 119 4.45 15.49 -24.43
N LEU A 120 4.72 16.12 -23.29
CA LEU A 120 3.90 17.13 -22.61
C LEU A 120 4.66 18.47 -22.46
N PRO A 121 3.96 19.60 -22.24
CA PRO A 121 4.57 20.93 -22.26
C PRO A 121 5.63 21.17 -21.16
N ASN A 122 6.61 22.02 -21.52
CA ASN A 122 7.89 22.28 -20.85
C ASN A 122 7.85 22.51 -19.33
N LEU A 123 6.78 23.14 -18.79
CA LEU A 123 6.70 23.46 -17.35
C LEU A 123 6.81 22.22 -16.44
N THR A 124 6.37 21.06 -16.92
CA THR A 124 6.43 19.82 -16.13
C THR A 124 7.84 19.23 -16.10
N LEU A 125 8.63 19.41 -17.16
CA LEU A 125 9.99 18.90 -17.26
C LEU A 125 10.96 19.63 -16.32
N GLU A 126 10.83 20.94 -16.16
CA GLU A 126 11.72 21.72 -15.27
C GLU A 126 11.61 21.27 -13.81
N ALA A 127 10.40 21.03 -13.32
CA ALA A 127 10.18 20.56 -11.94
C ALA A 127 10.70 19.13 -11.70
N ILE A 128 10.70 18.28 -12.73
CA ILE A 128 11.26 16.93 -12.67
C ILE A 128 12.79 16.98 -12.69
N ASN A 129 13.36 17.80 -13.58
CA ASN A 129 14.81 17.92 -13.74
C ASN A 129 15.48 18.51 -12.49
N SER A 130 14.88 19.53 -11.87
CA SER A 130 15.43 20.09 -10.62
C SER A 130 15.52 19.03 -9.52
N ARG A 131 14.49 18.19 -9.36
CA ARG A 131 14.49 17.13 -8.35
C ARG A 131 15.51 16.02 -8.62
N LEU A 132 15.75 15.68 -9.89
CA LEU A 132 16.79 14.73 -10.28
C LEU A 132 18.18 15.29 -9.96
N ASN A 133 18.44 16.54 -10.36
CA ASN A 133 19.72 17.20 -10.10
C ASN A 133 20.02 17.33 -8.58
N ASP A 134 19.02 17.71 -7.77
CA ASP A 134 19.15 17.78 -6.30
C ASP A 134 19.54 16.42 -5.68
N THR A 135 19.18 15.32 -6.34
CA THR A 135 19.47 13.97 -5.86
C THR A 135 20.87 13.53 -6.28
N GLU A 136 21.27 13.83 -7.53
CA GLU A 136 22.63 13.58 -8.02
C GLU A 136 23.67 14.35 -7.20
N GLU A 137 23.43 15.63 -6.87
CA GLU A 137 24.34 16.41 -6.02
C GLU A 137 24.54 15.80 -4.63
N LYS A 138 23.47 15.27 -4.01
CA LYS A 138 23.57 14.61 -2.70
C LYS A 138 24.32 13.29 -2.76
N ILE A 139 24.19 12.55 -3.87
CA ILE A 139 24.95 11.33 -4.10
C ILE A 139 26.44 11.67 -4.22
N ILE A 140 26.79 12.71 -4.98
CA ILE A 140 28.17 13.17 -5.14
C ILE A 140 28.79 13.59 -3.80
N ASP A 141 28.05 14.33 -2.95
CA ASP A 141 28.53 14.71 -1.61
C ASP A 141 28.77 13.49 -0.70
N LEU A 142 27.86 12.50 -0.74
CA LEU A 142 28.01 11.26 0.03
C LEU A 142 29.20 10.42 -0.46
N GLU A 143 29.38 10.29 -1.78
CA GLU A 143 30.53 9.62 -2.37
C GLU A 143 31.84 10.31 -1.98
N GLY A 144 31.85 11.65 -1.97
CA GLY A 144 32.97 12.44 -1.46
C GLY A 144 33.31 12.12 -0.01
N ARG A 145 32.31 12.12 0.89
CA ARG A 145 32.52 11.77 2.31
C ARG A 145 33.00 10.34 2.50
N ILE A 146 32.46 9.39 1.73
CA ILE A 146 32.90 7.97 1.77
C ILE A 146 34.38 7.87 1.36
N MET A 147 34.79 8.59 0.32
CA MET A 147 36.19 8.62 -0.12
C MET A 147 37.11 9.22 0.94
N GLU A 148 36.70 10.29 1.61
CA GLU A 148 37.45 10.94 2.67
C GLU A 148 37.61 10.03 3.91
N ILE A 149 36.54 9.35 4.33
CA ILE A 149 36.58 8.37 5.42
C ILE A 149 37.54 7.23 5.07
N THR A 150 37.47 6.70 3.85
CA THR A 150 38.34 5.60 3.39
C THR A 150 39.82 6.01 3.43
N GLN A 151 40.15 7.24 3.06
CA GLN A 151 41.52 7.74 3.15
C GLN A 151 41.99 7.92 4.61
N SER A 152 41.09 8.34 5.50
CA SER A 152 41.40 8.50 6.92
C SER A 152 41.72 7.15 7.60
N GLU A 153 41.00 6.08 7.25
CA GLU A 153 41.24 4.73 7.79
C GLU A 153 42.62 4.19 7.40
N GLN A 154 43.02 4.34 6.12
CA GLN A 154 44.34 3.89 5.66
C GLN A 154 45.52 4.64 6.31
N GLN A 155 45.34 5.90 6.68
CA GLN A 155 46.39 6.65 7.39
C GLN A 155 46.53 6.19 8.85
N THR A 156 45.40 5.80 9.47
CA THR A 156 45.36 5.34 10.85
C THR A 156 46.08 4.00 11.00
N GLU A 157 45.89 3.06 10.07
CA GLU A 157 46.60 1.76 10.03
C GLU A 157 48.11 1.91 9.82
N LYS A 158 48.53 2.78 8.90
CA LYS A 158 49.97 3.02 8.64
C LYS A 158 50.67 3.65 9.84
N GLN A 159 49.97 4.46 10.64
CA GLN A 159 50.53 5.03 11.87
C GLN A 159 50.61 4.02 13.01
N THR A 160 49.63 3.13 13.17
CA THR A 160 49.69 2.05 14.17
C THR A 160 50.81 1.06 13.86
N GLU A 161 51.03 0.69 12.60
CA GLU A 161 52.17 -0.16 12.21
C GLU A 161 53.53 0.49 12.47
N LYS A 162 53.72 1.76 12.10
CA LYS A 162 54.96 2.50 12.40
C LYS A 162 55.21 2.63 13.90
N LYS A 163 54.15 2.87 14.69
CA LYS A 163 54.25 3.04 16.14
C LYS A 163 54.50 1.72 16.86
N ALA A 164 53.93 0.61 16.35
CA ALA A 164 54.22 -0.74 16.83
C ALA A 164 55.68 -1.14 16.51
N SER A 165 56.15 -0.87 15.30
CA SER A 165 57.54 -1.13 14.91
C SER A 165 58.53 -0.36 15.80
N CYS A 166 58.34 0.94 16.00
CA CYS A 166 59.23 1.76 16.82
C CYS A 166 59.29 1.31 18.30
N LYS A 167 58.17 0.82 18.87
CA LYS A 167 58.15 0.28 20.24
C LYS A 167 58.97 -1.01 20.40
N ILE A 168 59.02 -1.87 19.38
CA ILE A 168 59.81 -3.10 19.44
C ILE A 168 61.31 -2.79 19.44
N TYR A 169 61.75 -1.79 18.66
CA TYR A 169 63.17 -1.44 18.58
C TYR A 169 63.72 -0.69 19.81
N GLY A 170 62.87 -0.16 20.69
CA GLY A 170 63.30 0.57 21.90
C GLY A 170 63.37 -0.27 23.19
N ILE A 171 63.08 -1.57 23.12
CA ILE A 171 63.05 -2.49 24.29
C ILE A 171 64.29 -3.40 24.36
N ILE A 172 65.22 -3.32 23.40
CA ILE A 172 66.52 -4.02 23.40
C ILE A 172 67.61 -3.03 23.77
#